data_AF-A0AAX1J7E1-F1
#
_entry.id   AF-A0AAX1J7E1-F1
#
_cell.length_a   1.000
_cell.length_b   1.000
_cell.length_c   1.000
_cell.angle_alpha   90.00
_cell.angle_beta   90.00
_cell.angle_gamma   90.00
#
_symmetry.space_group_name_H-M   'P 1'
#
loop_
_entity.id
_entity.type
_entity.pdbx_description
1 polymer ?
#
loop_
_entity_poly.entity_id
_entity_poly.type
_entity_poly.pdbx_seq_one_letter_code
_entity_poly.pdbx_strand_id
1 'polypeptide(L)'
;MRRLRGQPWDVDYGSAQSELSRLMFPVGIEDRPRDHRQLVYAPNLAEGNCAVIGMGQSGKTVAIATMISGAALLYHPRRLQFYVIALSGPDLNLVAGLPHVGGFAREVDPEQVKRIIAEMLALIDQREQAFTKLGLTLTKLRERKFGGVPGEVPQDSFGDVFLVIDGWPTFVKNWELLVSDVERILAKGPDVGVHAIVSTSGWVANKFPSGMTKNFTSNVELKLGDNDDMTVNNVKVARDVPFGEQKMFLDEEDDTGGEVEQVNVVKIRGRGTTMEGYHFQAGLPEITVQGRRADVAAAVEPIQRLAGPDSAAARVRMLPKIVGIDEVFAQWEQREHGPGGVDWSGVVPFGISEIGLEPAVANFAATPHLLLTGRPECGLSSGLATVAQAVMRVYGPEQAQIYVVDPHNELLRVVEGEHLGAYVFREDQVRALGDSLGAILTERMPMTDLSQAELAAGTRRWSGPEIFVFIDREETLASWDTGGFVAGTGYPLGPLARFIARGKEVGLHLVVSRRIAQWGRTLTNPIIGELLKAKAPVVVMDGDPDEGPIVGKTKAVPADPGRGLYVTDRMVAPVQIAFPASAH
;
A
#
# COMPACT_ATOMS: atom_id res chain seq x y z
N MET A 1 -1.63 23.84 33.07
CA MET A 1 -2.64 22.81 32.73
C MET A 1 -2.39 21.57 33.59
N ARG A 2 -3.40 21.05 34.30
CA ARG A 2 -3.33 19.66 34.79
C ARG A 2 -3.17 18.78 33.55
N ARG A 3 -2.03 18.10 33.40
CA ARG A 3 -1.87 17.10 32.35
C ARG A 3 -2.99 16.09 32.55
N LEU A 4 -3.67 15.66 31.49
CA LEU A 4 -4.74 14.65 31.61
C LEU A 4 -4.22 13.36 32.30
N ARG A 5 -2.94 13.04 32.06
CA ARG A 5 -2.18 11.97 32.73
C ARG A 5 -1.58 12.36 34.09
N GLY A 6 -1.54 13.64 34.44
CA GLY A 6 -0.79 14.17 35.59
C GLY A 6 0.72 14.26 35.39
N GLN A 7 1.29 13.55 34.39
CA GLN A 7 2.74 13.46 34.14
C GLN A 7 3.10 13.32 32.63
N PRO A 8 4.37 13.53 32.20
CA PRO A 8 4.84 13.29 30.82
C PRO A 8 4.64 11.83 30.41
N TRP A 9 4.40 11.50 29.12
CA TRP A 9 4.19 10.12 28.66
C TRP A 9 5.41 9.20 28.89
N ASP A 10 6.61 9.74 28.90
CA ASP A 10 7.89 9.04 29.06
C ASP A 10 8.19 8.58 30.50
N VAL A 11 7.41 9.06 31.48
CA VAL A 11 7.55 8.69 32.89
C VAL A 11 6.58 7.56 33.24
N ASP A 12 7.05 6.46 33.84
CA ASP A 12 6.24 5.32 34.31
C ASP A 12 5.22 4.78 33.29
N TYR A 13 5.59 4.77 32.01
CA TYR A 13 4.71 4.38 30.92
C TYR A 13 4.24 2.92 31.04
N GLY A 14 2.93 2.69 31.03
CA GLY A 14 2.35 1.34 31.10
C GLY A 14 2.35 0.74 32.52
N SER A 15 2.72 1.52 33.54
CA SER A 15 2.73 1.09 34.95
C SER A 15 1.33 0.95 35.56
N ALA A 16 0.34 1.68 35.04
CA ALA A 16 -1.05 1.61 35.49
C ALA A 16 -1.95 0.97 34.41
N GLN A 17 -2.81 0.03 34.83
CA GLN A 17 -3.71 -0.67 33.90
C GLN A 17 -4.65 0.29 33.15
N SER A 18 -5.02 1.42 33.75
CA SER A 18 -5.81 2.47 33.10
C SER A 18 -5.11 3.18 31.94
N GLU A 19 -3.77 3.19 31.91
CA GLU A 19 -2.98 3.76 30.81
C GLU A 19 -2.86 2.80 29.62
N LEU A 20 -3.05 1.51 29.87
CA LEU A 20 -3.07 0.48 28.83
C LEU A 20 -4.47 0.33 28.24
N SER A 21 -5.52 0.45 29.05
CA SER A 21 -6.92 0.21 28.65
C SER A 21 -7.68 1.45 28.17
N ARG A 22 -7.08 2.64 28.20
CA ARG A 22 -7.70 3.89 27.72
C ARG A 22 -6.80 4.61 26.73
N LEU A 23 -7.43 5.21 25.72
CA LEU A 23 -6.79 6.11 24.77
C LEU A 23 -7.64 7.37 24.71
N MET A 24 -7.36 8.29 25.62
CA MET A 24 -8.02 9.59 25.71
C MET A 24 -7.42 10.56 24.70
N PHE A 25 -8.27 11.14 23.84
CA PHE A 25 -7.89 12.11 22.81
C PHE A 25 -8.43 13.50 23.16
N PRO A 26 -7.67 14.36 23.85
CA PRO A 26 -8.17 15.68 24.24
C PRO A 26 -8.42 16.53 22.99
N VAL A 27 -9.63 17.08 22.88
CA VAL A 27 -10.05 17.90 21.74
C VAL A 27 -10.42 19.32 22.15
N GLY A 28 -10.78 19.56 23.41
CA GLY A 28 -11.23 20.87 23.86
C GLY A 28 -11.58 20.92 25.34
N ILE A 29 -12.27 21.98 25.73
CA ILE A 29 -12.78 22.20 27.08
C ILE A 29 -14.30 22.16 27.04
N GLU A 30 -14.91 21.26 27.81
CA GLU A 30 -16.35 21.23 28.06
C GLU A 30 -16.73 22.07 29.28
N ASP A 31 -17.90 22.68 29.20
CA ASP A 31 -18.45 23.49 30.27
C ASP A 31 -19.58 22.73 30.97
N ARG A 32 -19.50 22.61 32.31
CA ARG A 32 -20.53 21.98 33.14
C ARG A 32 -21.15 23.03 34.07
N PRO A 33 -22.17 23.79 33.60
CA PRO A 33 -22.71 24.93 34.34
C PRO A 33 -23.29 24.57 35.71
N ARG A 34 -23.82 23.36 35.89
CA ARG A 34 -24.38 22.92 37.19
C ARG A 34 -23.31 22.58 38.23
N ASP A 35 -22.13 22.19 37.76
CA ASP A 35 -21.02 21.79 38.62
C ASP A 35 -20.02 22.95 38.85
N HIS A 36 -20.28 24.11 38.24
CA HIS A 36 -19.39 25.29 38.26
C HIS A 36 -17.95 24.93 37.88
N ARG A 37 -17.77 24.03 36.91
CA ARG A 37 -16.45 23.54 36.50
C ARG A 37 -16.35 23.36 34.99
N GLN A 38 -15.13 23.51 34.51
CA GLN A 38 -14.74 23.18 33.14
C GLN A 38 -13.82 21.97 33.16
N LEU A 39 -14.06 21.02 32.27
CA LEU A 39 -13.27 19.80 32.15
C LEU A 39 -12.69 19.67 30.75
N VAL A 40 -11.62 18.90 30.61
CA VAL A 40 -11.08 18.57 29.29
C VAL A 40 -12.02 17.57 28.63
N TYR A 41 -12.57 17.92 27.47
CA TYR A 41 -13.27 16.95 26.65
C TYR A 41 -12.24 16.09 25.91
N ALA A 42 -12.21 14.81 26.26
CA ALA A 42 -11.30 13.84 25.68
C ALA A 42 -12.05 12.51 25.45
N PRO A 43 -12.54 12.23 24.24
CA PRO A 43 -13.15 10.94 23.95
C PRO A 43 -12.16 9.78 24.17
N ASN A 44 -12.66 8.64 24.63
CA ASN A 44 -11.88 7.41 24.79
C ASN A 44 -11.99 6.54 23.53
N LEU A 45 -10.90 6.40 22.80
CA LEU A 45 -10.83 5.65 21.55
C LEU A 45 -10.13 4.29 21.71
N ALA A 46 -10.06 3.75 22.93
CA ALA A 46 -9.42 2.46 23.17
C ALA A 46 -10.15 1.25 22.55
N GLU A 47 -11.46 1.35 22.33
CA GLU A 47 -12.31 0.21 21.94
C GLU A 47 -13.22 0.54 20.76
N GLY A 48 -12.91 1.57 19.97
CA GLY A 48 -13.70 1.85 18.78
C GLY A 48 -13.39 3.16 18.07
N ASN A 49 -14.22 3.43 17.07
CA ASN A 49 -14.00 4.51 16.12
C ASN A 49 -14.61 5.83 16.61
N CYS A 50 -14.07 6.94 16.11
CA CYS A 50 -14.55 8.28 16.40
C CYS A 50 -15.07 8.98 15.15
N ALA A 51 -16.28 9.51 15.21
CA ALA A 51 -16.80 10.40 14.16
C ALA A 51 -16.56 11.87 14.54
N VAL A 52 -16.05 12.68 13.60
CA VAL A 52 -15.90 14.14 13.78
C VAL A 52 -16.86 14.85 12.83
N ILE A 53 -17.86 15.51 13.38
CA ILE A 53 -19.03 15.92 12.60
C ILE A 53 -19.28 17.40 12.79
N GLY A 54 -19.68 18.07 11.71
CA GLY A 54 -20.02 19.49 11.74
C GLY A 54 -20.14 20.06 10.35
N MET A 55 -20.91 21.13 10.20
CA MET A 55 -21.11 21.83 8.93
C MET A 55 -19.78 22.36 8.34
N GLY A 56 -19.84 22.89 7.12
CA GLY A 56 -18.69 23.57 6.51
C GLY A 56 -18.11 24.64 7.44
N GLN A 57 -16.78 24.73 7.56
CA GLN A 57 -16.07 25.70 8.40
C GLN A 57 -16.34 25.63 9.92
N SER A 58 -17.00 24.58 10.42
CA SER A 58 -17.24 24.36 11.85
C SER A 58 -15.97 24.12 12.67
N GLY A 59 -14.87 23.69 12.03
CA GLY A 59 -13.58 23.42 12.69
C GLY A 59 -13.17 21.94 12.77
N LYS A 60 -13.77 21.05 11.95
CA LYS A 60 -13.48 19.60 11.97
C LYS A 60 -12.00 19.25 11.82
N THR A 61 -11.33 19.76 10.78
CA THR A 61 -9.91 19.51 10.53
C THR A 61 -9.04 19.98 11.70
N VAL A 62 -9.35 21.16 12.27
CA VAL A 62 -8.68 21.70 13.46
C VAL A 62 -8.89 20.79 14.67
N ALA A 63 -10.12 20.30 14.90
CA ALA A 63 -10.41 19.38 16.00
C ALA A 63 -9.63 18.07 15.86
N ILE A 64 -9.53 17.50 14.65
CA ILE A 64 -8.71 16.30 14.39
C ILE A 64 -7.23 16.59 14.64
N ALA A 65 -6.71 17.71 14.15
CA ALA A 65 -5.32 18.12 14.41
C ALA A 65 -5.06 18.24 15.92
N THR A 66 -5.98 18.83 16.68
CA THR A 66 -5.90 18.97 18.14
C THR A 66 -5.92 17.61 18.83
N MET A 67 -6.79 16.68 18.40
CA MET A 67 -6.84 15.31 18.92
C MET A 67 -5.51 14.57 18.70
N ILE A 68 -4.96 14.61 17.49
CA ILE A 68 -3.68 13.96 17.15
C ILE A 68 -2.54 14.57 17.95
N SER A 69 -2.48 15.91 18.03
CA SER A 69 -1.47 16.65 18.78
C SER A 69 -1.51 16.33 20.27
N GLY A 70 -2.69 16.34 20.86
CA GLY A 70 -2.90 16.00 22.25
C GLY A 70 -2.53 14.56 22.57
N ALA A 71 -2.88 13.62 21.68
CA ALA A 71 -2.51 12.22 21.84
C ALA A 71 -0.99 12.00 21.70
N ALA A 72 -0.31 12.71 20.80
CA ALA A 72 1.14 12.65 20.65
C ALA A 72 1.90 13.11 21.92
N LEU A 73 1.28 13.97 22.72
CA LEU A 73 1.81 14.41 24.02
C LEU A 73 1.42 13.50 25.20
N LEU A 74 0.54 12.52 24.99
CA LEU A 74 0.05 11.60 26.02
C LEU A 74 0.54 10.17 25.85
N TYR A 75 0.93 9.75 24.63
CA TYR A 75 1.30 8.37 24.34
C TYR A 75 2.62 8.28 23.57
N HIS A 76 3.35 7.19 23.79
CA HIS A 76 4.56 6.86 23.03
C HIS A 76 4.24 6.56 21.54
N PRO A 77 5.07 6.96 20.57
CA PRO A 77 4.88 6.65 19.14
C PRO A 77 4.68 5.16 18.79
N ARG A 78 5.37 4.25 19.49
CA ARG A 78 5.14 2.78 19.40
C ARG A 78 3.78 2.32 19.96
N ARG A 79 3.18 3.06 20.89
CA ARG A 79 1.84 2.75 21.41
C ARG A 79 0.77 3.13 20.40
N LEU A 80 0.94 4.25 19.73
CA LEU A 80 -0.10 4.93 18.98
C LEU A 80 0.45 5.45 17.65
N GLN A 81 -0.11 4.98 16.54
CA GLN A 81 0.22 5.46 15.20
C GLN A 81 -0.99 6.03 14.46
N PHE A 82 -0.76 7.00 13.58
CA PHE A 82 -1.76 7.62 12.72
C PHE A 82 -1.42 7.43 11.24
N TYR A 83 -2.44 7.11 10.45
CA TYR A 83 -2.39 7.07 9.00
C TYR A 83 -3.48 7.99 8.46
N VAL A 84 -3.06 9.10 7.86
CA VAL A 84 -3.91 10.26 7.62
C VAL A 84 -4.21 10.41 6.13
N ILE A 85 -5.48 10.55 5.78
CA ILE A 85 -5.99 10.90 4.46
C ILE A 85 -6.68 12.26 4.61
N ALA A 86 -5.99 13.33 4.19
CA ALA A 86 -6.35 14.72 4.48
C ALA A 86 -7.01 15.41 3.26
N LEU A 87 -8.34 15.36 3.18
CA LEU A 87 -9.11 15.81 2.00
C LEU A 87 -9.90 17.12 2.20
N SER A 88 -9.97 17.66 3.43
CA SER A 88 -10.81 18.85 3.70
C SER A 88 -10.05 20.18 3.73
N GLY A 89 -8.76 20.20 4.07
CA GLY A 89 -8.00 21.44 4.17
C GLY A 89 -6.54 21.30 4.62
N PRO A 90 -5.79 22.42 4.67
CA PRO A 90 -4.36 22.43 4.98
C PRO A 90 -4.04 22.26 6.47
N ASP A 91 -4.96 22.56 7.38
CA ASP A 91 -4.71 22.59 8.84
C ASP A 91 -4.16 21.26 9.39
N LEU A 92 -4.48 20.14 8.74
CA LEU A 92 -3.95 18.82 9.12
C LEU A 92 -2.46 18.62 8.78
N ASN A 93 -1.83 19.52 8.01
CA ASN A 93 -0.38 19.48 7.75
C ASN A 93 0.44 19.67 9.02
N LEU A 94 -0.10 20.38 10.02
CA LEU A 94 0.58 20.68 11.27
C LEU A 94 1.04 19.42 12.02
N VAL A 95 0.32 18.31 11.81
CA VAL A 95 0.63 17.02 12.46
C VAL A 95 1.42 16.06 11.58
N ALA A 96 1.62 16.35 10.28
CA ALA A 96 2.23 15.43 9.33
C ALA A 96 3.67 15.04 9.68
N GLY A 97 4.41 15.94 10.37
CA GLY A 97 5.78 15.70 10.81
C GLY A 97 5.90 14.95 12.14
N LEU A 98 4.79 14.68 12.84
CA LEU A 98 4.86 14.01 14.15
C LEU A 98 5.37 12.57 14.02
N PRO A 99 6.19 12.08 14.97
CA PRO A 99 6.69 10.70 14.95
C PRO A 99 5.59 9.64 15.00
N HIS A 100 4.41 9.99 15.50
CA HIS A 100 3.23 9.13 15.53
C HIS A 100 2.57 8.97 14.16
N VAL A 101 2.84 9.86 13.18
CA VAL A 101 2.22 9.79 11.85
C VAL A 101 3.08 8.94 10.92
N GLY A 102 2.58 7.74 10.59
CA GLY A 102 3.27 6.78 9.71
C GLY A 102 2.90 6.97 8.22
N GLY A 103 1.75 7.55 7.92
CA GLY A 103 1.32 7.85 6.57
C GLY A 103 0.50 9.14 6.52
N PHE A 104 0.70 9.93 5.47
CA PHE A 104 -0.03 11.16 5.24
C PHE A 104 -0.26 11.33 3.74
N ALA A 105 -1.50 11.21 3.28
CA ALA A 105 -1.88 11.29 1.88
C ALA A 105 -2.83 12.46 1.63
N ARG A 106 -2.66 13.11 0.48
CA ARG A 106 -3.57 14.14 -0.04
C ARG A 106 -4.40 13.60 -1.20
N GLU A 107 -5.34 14.42 -1.67
CA GLU A 107 -6.15 14.09 -2.82
C GLU A 107 -5.33 13.81 -4.09
N VAL A 108 -4.17 14.46 -4.20
CA VAL A 108 -3.23 14.30 -5.32
C VAL A 108 -2.37 13.03 -5.24
N ASP A 109 -2.45 12.26 -4.14
CA ASP A 109 -1.63 11.07 -3.89
C ASP A 109 -2.46 9.77 -3.91
N PRO A 110 -3.12 9.42 -5.04
CA PRO A 110 -4.08 8.31 -5.08
C PRO A 110 -3.46 6.95 -4.74
N GLU A 111 -2.18 6.75 -5.05
CA GLU A 111 -1.44 5.54 -4.70
C GLU A 111 -1.23 5.43 -3.19
N GLN A 112 -0.85 6.54 -2.53
CA GLN A 112 -0.62 6.55 -1.09
C GLN A 112 -1.94 6.34 -0.32
N VAL A 113 -3.05 6.88 -0.82
CA VAL A 113 -4.39 6.59 -0.27
C VAL A 113 -4.69 5.09 -0.33
N LYS A 114 -4.56 4.47 -1.51
CA LYS A 114 -4.77 3.02 -1.69
C LYS A 114 -3.86 2.21 -0.76
N ARG A 115 -2.59 2.59 -0.67
CA ARG A 115 -1.61 1.89 0.15
C ARG A 115 -1.91 2.01 1.65
N ILE A 116 -2.33 3.19 2.14
CA ILE A 116 -2.76 3.35 3.54
C ILE A 116 -3.89 2.36 3.85
N ILE A 117 -4.94 2.31 3.01
CA ILE A 117 -6.07 1.40 3.22
C ILE A 117 -5.62 -0.07 3.18
N ALA A 118 -4.80 -0.43 2.19
CA ALA A 118 -4.29 -1.79 2.05
C ALA A 118 -3.42 -2.23 3.25
N GLU A 119 -2.56 -1.35 3.77
CA GLU A 119 -1.74 -1.64 4.95
C GLU A 119 -2.61 -1.87 6.20
N MET A 120 -3.69 -1.10 6.38
CA MET A 120 -4.63 -1.29 7.49
C MET A 120 -5.34 -2.64 7.39
N LEU A 121 -5.82 -3.02 6.20
CA LEU A 121 -6.44 -4.31 5.98
C LEU A 121 -5.47 -5.47 6.21
N ALA A 122 -4.25 -5.37 5.69
CA ALA A 122 -3.22 -6.39 5.88
C ALA A 122 -2.88 -6.57 7.37
N LEU A 123 -2.78 -5.47 8.12
CA LEU A 123 -2.55 -5.51 9.56
C LEU A 123 -3.72 -6.17 10.30
N ILE A 124 -4.97 -5.88 9.92
CA ILE A 124 -6.16 -6.53 10.49
C ILE A 124 -6.07 -8.04 10.26
N ASP A 125 -5.84 -8.47 9.03
CA ASP A 125 -5.80 -9.90 8.68
C ASP A 125 -4.64 -10.63 9.37
N GLN A 126 -3.46 -10.00 9.45
CA GLN A 126 -2.31 -10.53 10.19
C GLN A 126 -2.63 -10.70 11.68
N ARG A 127 -3.27 -9.71 12.30
CA ARG A 127 -3.60 -9.75 13.73
C ARG A 127 -4.76 -10.69 14.04
N GLU A 128 -5.79 -10.80 13.20
CA GLU A 128 -6.87 -11.78 13.35
C GLU A 128 -6.31 -13.21 13.41
N GLN A 129 -5.39 -13.55 12.50
CA GLN A 129 -4.72 -14.84 12.47
C GLN A 129 -3.84 -15.06 13.72
N ALA A 130 -3.04 -14.06 14.08
CA ALA A 130 -2.13 -14.15 15.22
C ALA A 130 -2.90 -14.23 16.55
N PHE A 131 -3.99 -13.48 16.72
CA PHE A 131 -4.81 -13.50 17.93
C PHE A 131 -5.47 -14.86 18.12
N THR A 132 -5.99 -15.43 17.03
CA THR A 132 -6.55 -16.79 17.03
C THR A 132 -5.47 -17.82 17.39
N LYS A 133 -4.30 -17.76 16.75
CA LYS A 133 -3.20 -18.71 16.97
C LYS A 133 -2.63 -18.64 18.39
N LEU A 134 -2.53 -17.44 18.97
CA LEU A 134 -1.88 -17.19 20.25
C LEU A 134 -2.86 -17.07 21.44
N GLY A 135 -4.18 -17.15 21.20
CA GLY A 135 -5.20 -16.93 22.23
C GLY A 135 -5.14 -15.53 22.86
N LEU A 136 -4.80 -14.52 22.06
CA LEU A 136 -4.65 -13.13 22.49
C LEU A 136 -5.99 -12.39 22.48
N THR A 137 -6.09 -11.39 23.35
CA THR A 137 -7.08 -10.31 23.27
C THR A 137 -6.33 -9.00 23.13
N LEU A 138 -7.00 -7.92 22.70
CA LEU A 138 -6.36 -6.61 22.57
C LEU A 138 -5.77 -6.13 23.90
N THR A 139 -6.45 -6.38 25.03
CA THR A 139 -5.94 -6.09 26.37
C THR A 139 -4.62 -6.83 26.64
N LYS A 140 -4.57 -8.14 26.38
CA LYS A 140 -3.35 -8.94 26.55
C LYS A 140 -2.23 -8.47 25.62
N LEU A 141 -2.56 -8.08 24.38
CA LEU A 141 -1.57 -7.51 23.46
C LEU A 141 -0.94 -6.26 24.06
N ARG A 142 -1.75 -5.34 24.59
CA ARG A 142 -1.29 -4.08 25.21
C ARG A 142 -0.44 -4.32 26.46
N GLU A 143 -0.88 -5.24 27.34
CA GLU A 143 -0.14 -5.65 28.53
C GLU A 143 1.23 -6.25 28.17
N ARG A 144 1.29 -7.09 27.13
CA ARG A 144 2.54 -7.72 26.69
C ARG A 144 3.48 -6.76 25.95
N LYS A 145 2.95 -5.94 25.04
CA LYS A 145 3.76 -4.99 24.26
C LYS A 145 4.24 -3.79 25.08
N PHE A 146 3.44 -3.31 26.04
CA PHE A 146 3.68 -2.02 26.71
C PHE A 146 3.65 -2.07 28.23
N GLY A 147 3.03 -3.09 28.84
CA GLY A 147 2.92 -3.25 30.30
C GLY A 147 4.00 -4.11 30.94
N GLY A 148 4.97 -4.60 30.17
CA GLY A 148 6.06 -5.45 30.67
C GLY A 148 5.66 -6.89 31.01
N VAL A 149 4.45 -7.33 30.65
CA VAL A 149 4.01 -8.71 30.87
C VAL A 149 4.69 -9.62 29.84
N PRO A 150 5.40 -10.69 30.23
CA PRO A 150 6.02 -11.58 29.27
C PRO A 150 4.97 -12.36 28.47
N GLY A 151 5.27 -12.63 27.20
CA GLY A 151 4.46 -13.51 26.36
C GLY A 151 4.67 -13.22 24.87
N GLU A 152 4.30 -14.18 24.04
CA GLU A 152 4.35 -14.00 22.59
C GLU A 152 3.34 -12.95 22.13
N VAL A 153 3.78 -12.12 21.20
CA VAL A 153 2.99 -11.10 20.51
C VAL A 153 3.25 -11.21 19.00
N PRO A 154 2.33 -10.74 18.14
CA PRO A 154 2.61 -10.69 16.71
C PRO A 154 3.87 -9.85 16.45
N GLN A 155 4.69 -10.30 15.51
CA GLN A 155 5.93 -9.63 15.08
C GLN A 155 5.62 -8.43 14.16
N ASP A 156 4.69 -7.58 14.60
CA ASP A 156 4.32 -6.33 13.95
C ASP A 156 4.89 -5.15 14.75
N SER A 157 5.34 -4.10 14.05
CA SER A 157 5.91 -2.89 14.65
C SER A 157 4.84 -1.94 15.23
N PHE A 158 3.57 -2.31 15.18
CA PHE A 158 2.46 -1.40 15.46
C PHE A 158 1.97 -1.51 16.91
N GLY A 159 1.33 -0.44 17.37
CA GLY A 159 0.55 -0.39 18.60
C GLY A 159 -0.95 -0.42 18.29
N ASP A 160 -1.69 0.51 18.89
CA ASP A 160 -2.99 0.90 18.37
C ASP A 160 -2.79 1.84 17.17
N VAL A 161 -3.51 1.57 16.10
CA VAL A 161 -3.38 2.28 14.83
C VAL A 161 -4.66 3.03 14.52
N PHE A 162 -4.56 4.27 14.05
CA PHE A 162 -5.70 5.12 13.72
C PHE A 162 -5.67 5.52 12.25
N LEU A 163 -6.64 5.03 11.48
CA LEU A 163 -6.96 5.52 10.15
C LEU A 163 -7.75 6.83 10.27
N VAL A 164 -7.17 7.94 9.86
CA VAL A 164 -7.79 9.26 9.92
C VAL A 164 -8.24 9.66 8.51
N ILE A 165 -9.54 9.83 8.29
CA ILE A 165 -10.09 10.32 7.02
C ILE A 165 -10.76 11.67 7.29
N ASP A 166 -10.12 12.76 6.86
CA ASP A 166 -10.68 14.10 6.99
C ASP A 166 -11.38 14.52 5.70
N GLY A 167 -12.69 14.30 5.62
CA GLY A 167 -13.51 14.65 4.46
C GLY A 167 -14.08 13.41 3.77
N TRP A 168 -14.90 12.64 4.48
CA TRP A 168 -15.52 11.43 3.96
C TRP A 168 -16.30 11.61 2.64
N PRO A 169 -17.08 12.70 2.42
CA PRO A 169 -17.75 12.89 1.13
C PRO A 169 -16.79 12.98 -0.06
N THR A 170 -15.64 13.64 0.12
CA THR A 170 -14.58 13.70 -0.89
C THR A 170 -13.95 12.34 -1.10
N PHE A 171 -13.75 11.57 -0.03
CA PHE A 171 -13.23 10.20 -0.12
C PHE A 171 -14.13 9.30 -0.97
N VAL A 172 -15.43 9.25 -0.67
CA VAL A 172 -16.41 8.44 -1.42
C VAL A 172 -16.43 8.81 -2.89
N LYS A 173 -16.41 10.11 -3.21
CA LYS A 173 -16.43 10.61 -4.59
C LYS A 173 -15.21 10.12 -5.40
N ASN A 174 -14.03 10.11 -4.79
CA ASN A 174 -12.78 9.87 -5.50
C ASN A 174 -12.32 8.40 -5.44
N TRP A 175 -12.72 7.66 -4.39
CA TRP A 175 -12.34 6.26 -4.16
C TRP A 175 -13.54 5.39 -3.78
N GLU A 176 -14.61 5.46 -4.57
CA GLU A 176 -15.84 4.66 -4.38
C GLU A 176 -15.55 3.16 -4.14
N LEU A 177 -14.60 2.59 -4.90
CA LEU A 177 -14.21 1.19 -4.79
C LEU A 177 -13.59 0.82 -3.43
N LEU A 178 -12.98 1.78 -2.71
CA LEU A 178 -12.36 1.56 -1.40
C LEU A 178 -13.33 1.77 -0.24
N VAL A 179 -14.58 2.17 -0.50
CA VAL A 179 -15.56 2.43 0.57
C VAL A 179 -15.84 1.15 1.37
N SER A 180 -16.02 0.02 0.69
CA SER A 180 -16.24 -1.28 1.34
C SER A 180 -15.05 -1.73 2.19
N ASP A 181 -13.83 -1.38 1.79
CA ASP A 181 -12.61 -1.66 2.54
C ASP A 181 -12.56 -0.84 3.83
N VAL A 182 -12.92 0.44 3.77
CA VAL A 182 -13.02 1.30 4.98
C VAL A 182 -14.12 0.81 5.91
N GLU A 183 -15.27 0.39 5.40
CA GLU A 183 -16.34 -0.20 6.21
C GLU A 183 -15.87 -1.46 6.95
N ARG A 184 -15.09 -2.31 6.28
CA ARG A 184 -14.47 -3.49 6.89
C ARG A 184 -13.49 -3.09 8.00
N ILE A 185 -12.65 -2.07 7.78
CA ILE A 185 -11.73 -1.54 8.80
C ILE A 185 -12.52 -1.07 10.03
N LEU A 186 -13.60 -0.31 9.82
CA LEU A 186 -14.44 0.19 10.92
C LEU A 186 -15.10 -0.92 11.72
N ALA A 187 -15.56 -1.98 11.05
CA ALA A 187 -16.29 -3.06 11.68
C ALA A 187 -15.38 -4.05 12.43
N LYS A 188 -14.23 -4.43 11.84
CA LYS A 188 -13.34 -5.48 12.36
C LYS A 188 -12.09 -4.94 13.05
N GLY A 189 -11.64 -3.76 12.67
CA GLY A 189 -10.39 -3.19 13.16
C GLY A 189 -10.32 -3.04 14.69
N PRO A 190 -11.36 -2.52 15.38
CA PRO A 190 -11.29 -2.28 16.82
C PRO A 190 -10.94 -3.51 17.65
N ASP A 191 -11.37 -4.71 17.23
CA ASP A 191 -11.08 -5.98 17.91
C ASP A 191 -9.59 -6.32 17.95
N VAL A 192 -8.83 -5.81 16.98
CA VAL A 192 -7.38 -6.03 16.80
C VAL A 192 -6.53 -4.77 16.95
N GLY A 193 -7.12 -3.69 17.46
CA GLY A 193 -6.41 -2.43 17.74
C GLY A 193 -6.16 -1.55 16.51
N VAL A 194 -7.02 -1.65 15.49
CA VAL A 194 -7.05 -0.74 14.34
C VAL A 194 -8.35 0.05 14.39
N HIS A 195 -8.26 1.35 14.63
CA HIS A 195 -9.40 2.25 14.83
C HIS A 195 -9.44 3.27 13.70
N ALA A 196 -10.54 4.02 13.62
CA ALA A 196 -10.65 5.13 12.68
C ALA A 196 -11.19 6.41 13.32
N ILE A 197 -10.72 7.54 12.79
CA ILE A 197 -11.26 8.87 13.03
C ILE A 197 -11.76 9.41 11.69
N VAL A 198 -13.06 9.55 11.52
CA VAL A 198 -13.63 9.93 10.22
C VAL A 198 -14.42 11.23 10.35
N SER A 199 -14.07 12.20 9.51
CA SER A 199 -14.72 13.51 9.46
C SER A 199 -15.78 13.55 8.37
N THR A 200 -16.96 14.09 8.71
CA THR A 200 -18.05 14.30 7.74
C THR A 200 -18.87 15.54 8.12
N SER A 201 -19.80 15.94 7.25
CA SER A 201 -20.61 17.14 7.48
C SER A 201 -21.94 16.92 8.20
N GLY A 202 -22.28 15.69 8.60
CA GLY A 202 -23.58 15.31 9.16
C GLY A 202 -23.76 13.79 9.27
N TRP A 203 -24.78 13.33 10.01
CA TRP A 203 -25.00 11.91 10.34
C TRP A 203 -25.88 11.14 9.34
N VAL A 204 -26.87 11.80 8.70
CA VAL A 204 -27.98 11.10 8.02
C VAL A 204 -28.07 11.42 6.52
N ALA A 205 -27.83 12.65 6.09
CA ALA A 205 -28.02 13.03 4.68
C ALA A 205 -26.78 12.74 3.80
N ASN A 206 -26.79 11.66 3.00
CA ASN A 206 -25.77 11.33 1.96
C ASN A 206 -24.30 11.33 2.42
N LYS A 207 -24.03 11.09 3.70
CA LYS A 207 -22.74 11.39 4.33
C LYS A 207 -22.07 10.22 5.04
N PHE A 208 -22.78 9.16 5.39
CA PHE A 208 -22.20 7.86 5.74
C PHE A 208 -23.11 6.76 5.15
N PRO A 209 -22.59 5.71 4.50
CA PRO A 209 -23.41 4.59 4.05
C PRO A 209 -24.22 3.97 5.19
N SER A 210 -25.39 3.40 4.86
CA SER A 210 -26.30 2.80 5.84
C SER A 210 -25.64 1.60 6.54
N GLY A 211 -25.09 1.82 7.73
CA GLY A 211 -24.38 0.81 8.51
C GLY A 211 -23.14 1.37 9.21
N MET A 212 -22.44 2.30 8.57
CA MET A 212 -21.16 2.83 9.05
C MET A 212 -21.31 3.61 10.36
N THR A 213 -22.43 4.33 10.55
CA THR A 213 -22.75 5.07 11.79
C THR A 213 -22.67 4.20 13.05
N LYS A 214 -23.05 2.92 12.96
CA LYS A 214 -23.05 1.99 14.11
C LYS A 214 -21.65 1.62 14.60
N ASN A 215 -20.64 1.81 13.77
CA ASN A 215 -19.26 1.47 14.09
C ASN A 215 -18.54 2.60 14.85
N PHE A 216 -19.15 3.78 15.01
CA PHE A 216 -18.61 4.88 15.79
C PHE A 216 -19.11 4.81 17.23
N THR A 217 -18.22 4.51 18.16
CA THR A 217 -18.51 4.46 19.60
C THR A 217 -18.27 5.80 20.27
N SER A 218 -17.42 6.65 19.68
CA SER A 218 -17.13 8.01 20.13
C SER A 218 -17.49 9.05 19.08
N ASN A 219 -17.79 10.28 19.50
CA ASN A 219 -17.94 11.39 18.57
C ASN A 219 -17.39 12.72 19.09
N VAL A 220 -17.02 13.59 18.15
CA VAL A 220 -16.78 15.02 18.37
C VAL A 220 -17.74 15.77 17.45
N GLU A 221 -18.86 16.21 18.01
CA GLU A 221 -19.91 16.87 17.25
C GLU A 221 -19.78 18.39 17.40
N LEU A 222 -19.29 19.05 16.36
CA LEU A 222 -19.29 20.51 16.21
C LEU A 222 -20.66 20.99 15.72
N LYS A 223 -20.81 22.30 15.51
CA LYS A 223 -22.05 22.86 14.95
C LYS A 223 -22.51 22.10 13.70
N LEU A 224 -23.71 21.53 13.76
CA LEU A 224 -24.42 20.94 12.63
C LEU A 224 -25.18 22.03 11.85
N GLY A 225 -25.50 21.76 10.58
CA GLY A 225 -26.43 22.58 9.80
C GLY A 225 -27.88 22.39 10.25
N ASP A 226 -28.82 23.16 9.70
CA ASP A 226 -30.22 23.13 10.15
C ASP A 226 -31.05 21.92 9.63
N ASN A 227 -31.95 21.49 10.52
CA ASN A 227 -33.17 20.66 10.42
C ASN A 227 -33.16 19.20 9.89
N ASP A 228 -32.20 18.73 9.09
CA ASP A 228 -32.21 17.32 8.63
C ASP A 228 -31.09 16.44 9.23
N ASP A 229 -30.03 17.04 9.78
CA ASP A 229 -28.96 16.29 10.42
C ASP A 229 -29.31 16.03 11.90
N MET A 230 -29.88 14.84 12.17
CA MET A 230 -30.15 14.40 13.54
C MET A 230 -28.83 14.19 14.29
N THR A 231 -28.62 14.98 15.35
CA THR A 231 -27.57 14.73 16.33
C THR A 231 -27.79 13.39 17.02
N VAL A 232 -26.70 12.70 17.35
CA VAL A 232 -26.72 11.51 18.23
C VAL A 232 -26.51 11.88 19.69
N ASN A 233 -26.20 13.15 19.97
CA ASN A 233 -26.01 13.71 21.30
C ASN A 233 -27.30 14.40 21.79
N ASN A 234 -27.19 15.28 22.78
CA ASN A 234 -28.34 16.01 23.31
C ASN A 234 -28.85 17.07 22.31
N VAL A 235 -30.00 16.80 21.70
CA VAL A 235 -30.68 17.66 20.70
C VAL A 235 -30.82 19.11 21.14
N LYS A 236 -31.19 19.37 22.41
CA LYS A 236 -31.38 20.74 22.90
C LYS A 236 -30.06 21.51 22.89
N VAL A 237 -29.02 20.85 23.38
CA VAL A 237 -27.68 21.43 23.51
C VAL A 237 -27.06 21.63 22.12
N ALA A 238 -27.26 20.70 21.19
CA ALA A 238 -26.76 20.77 19.81
C ALA A 238 -27.38 21.92 19.01
N ARG A 239 -28.69 22.15 19.17
CA ARG A 239 -29.40 23.27 18.54
C ARG A 239 -28.79 24.62 18.96
N ASP A 240 -28.50 24.76 20.24
CA ASP A 240 -28.04 26.00 20.86
C ASP A 240 -26.52 26.22 20.75
N VAL A 241 -25.79 25.36 20.01
CA VAL A 241 -24.36 25.56 19.76
C VAL A 241 -24.15 26.88 19.00
N PRO A 242 -23.37 27.84 19.54
CA PRO A 242 -23.07 29.10 18.87
C PRO A 242 -22.14 28.91 17.66
N PHE A 243 -22.40 29.61 16.56
CA PHE A 243 -21.59 29.56 15.35
C PHE A 243 -21.79 30.82 14.50
N GLY A 244 -20.78 31.17 13.70
CA GLY A 244 -20.87 32.30 12.77
C GLY A 244 -20.23 33.57 13.34
N GLU A 245 -20.80 34.72 13.04
CA GLU A 245 -20.30 36.01 13.52
C GLU A 245 -21.23 36.57 14.60
N GLN A 246 -20.67 36.92 15.75
CA GLN A 246 -21.38 37.53 16.85
C GLN A 246 -20.85 38.94 17.08
N LYS A 247 -21.75 39.92 17.07
CA LYS A 247 -21.44 41.30 17.46
C LYS A 247 -21.41 41.38 18.99
N MET A 248 -20.26 41.74 19.55
CA MET A 248 -20.11 42.10 20.94
C MET A 248 -20.08 43.63 21.04
N PHE A 249 -20.99 44.17 21.83
CA PHE A 249 -21.01 45.59 22.18
C PHE A 249 -20.14 45.74 23.43
N LEU A 250 -19.16 46.64 23.38
CA LEU A 250 -18.39 47.04 24.56
C LEU A 250 -19.04 48.28 25.14
N ASP A 251 -19.54 48.19 26.38
CA ASP A 251 -19.96 49.36 27.15
C ASP A 251 -18.68 50.01 27.70
N GLU A 252 -18.13 51.00 26.99
CA GLU A 252 -17.16 51.94 27.58
C GLU A 252 -17.96 53.13 28.11
N GLU A 253 -18.13 53.21 29.45
CA GLU A 253 -18.53 54.47 30.10
C GLU A 253 -17.39 55.47 29.92
N ASP A 254 -17.50 56.34 28.92
CA ASP A 254 -16.64 57.51 28.80
C ASP A 254 -17.13 58.56 29.81
N ASP A 255 -16.23 59.09 30.66
CA ASP A 255 -16.49 60.12 31.69
C ASP A 255 -17.10 61.44 31.13
N THR A 256 -17.30 61.52 29.81
CA THR A 256 -17.92 62.64 29.08
C THR A 256 -19.36 62.39 28.60
N GLY A 257 -20.02 61.29 28.99
CA GLY A 257 -21.47 61.11 28.79
C GLY A 257 -21.90 60.92 27.32
N GLY A 258 -20.99 60.46 26.46
CA GLY A 258 -21.30 60.03 25.10
C GLY A 258 -21.13 58.51 24.98
N GLU A 259 -22.21 57.78 24.74
CA GLU A 259 -22.15 56.35 24.40
C GLU A 259 -21.46 56.19 23.03
N VAL A 260 -20.24 55.65 23.00
CA VAL A 260 -19.60 55.21 21.77
C VAL A 260 -19.73 53.68 21.69
N GLU A 261 -20.74 53.19 20.98
CA GLU A 261 -20.91 51.76 20.74
C GLU A 261 -19.76 51.22 19.84
N GLN A 262 -18.72 50.65 20.45
CA GLN A 262 -17.74 49.87 19.69
C GLN A 262 -18.28 48.45 19.45
N VAL A 263 -18.52 48.12 18.18
CA VAL A 263 -19.00 46.79 17.76
C VAL A 263 -17.80 45.91 17.39
N ASN A 264 -17.47 44.94 18.24
CA ASN A 264 -16.49 43.90 17.93
C ASN A 264 -17.18 42.69 17.30
N VAL A 265 -16.86 42.34 16.06
CA VAL A 265 -17.38 41.15 15.39
C VAL A 265 -16.45 39.96 15.69
N VAL A 266 -16.92 39.01 16.51
CA VAL A 266 -16.18 37.79 16.85
C VAL A 266 -16.69 36.62 16.02
N LYS A 267 -15.77 35.92 15.35
CA LYS A 267 -16.10 34.71 14.59
C LYS A 267 -16.03 33.48 15.49
N ILE A 268 -17.16 32.82 15.70
CA ILE A 268 -17.30 31.64 16.55
C ILE A 268 -17.22 30.38 15.71
N ARG A 269 -16.16 29.60 15.95
CA ARG A 269 -15.90 28.28 15.35
C ARG A 269 -15.32 27.34 16.40
N GLY A 270 -15.39 26.04 16.14
CA GLY A 270 -14.91 25.01 17.06
C GLY A 270 -15.82 24.76 18.28
N ARG A 271 -17.01 25.38 18.34
CA ARG A 271 -18.02 25.04 19.34
C ARG A 271 -18.78 23.78 18.93
N GLY A 272 -19.17 22.98 19.91
CA GLY A 272 -19.87 21.74 19.70
C GLY A 272 -20.53 21.17 20.96
N THR A 273 -20.98 19.93 20.85
CA THR A 273 -21.55 19.14 21.95
C THR A 273 -20.68 17.93 22.28
N THR A 274 -20.55 17.64 23.57
CA THR A 274 -19.95 16.39 24.03
C THR A 274 -20.99 15.27 24.04
N MET A 275 -20.52 14.02 24.07
CA MET A 275 -21.39 12.84 24.22
C MET A 275 -22.21 12.87 25.52
N GLU A 276 -21.72 13.54 26.57
CA GLU A 276 -22.47 13.75 27.82
C GLU A 276 -23.53 14.87 27.72
N GLY A 277 -23.59 15.57 26.58
CA GLY A 277 -24.56 16.63 26.33
C GLY A 277 -24.17 17.98 26.94
N TYR A 278 -22.88 18.32 26.94
CA TYR A 278 -22.39 19.64 27.34
C TYR A 278 -21.87 20.42 26.15
N HIS A 279 -21.88 21.76 26.23
CA HIS A 279 -21.15 22.59 25.26
C HIS A 279 -19.66 22.44 25.48
N PHE A 280 -18.90 22.34 24.40
CA PHE A 280 -17.44 22.42 24.45
C PHE A 280 -16.88 23.38 23.41
N GLN A 281 -15.65 23.83 23.66
CA GLN A 281 -14.84 24.59 22.71
C GLN A 281 -13.62 23.76 22.34
N ALA A 282 -13.49 23.44 21.05
CA ALA A 282 -12.32 22.78 20.50
C ALA A 282 -11.08 23.67 20.72
N GLY A 283 -9.99 23.04 21.16
CA GLY A 283 -8.68 23.66 21.25
C GLY A 283 -8.06 23.84 19.87
N LEU A 284 -7.03 24.69 19.80
CA LEU A 284 -6.17 24.77 18.63
C LEU A 284 -5.06 23.71 18.73
N PRO A 285 -4.55 23.22 17.59
CA PRO A 285 -3.38 22.35 17.53
C PRO A 285 -2.12 23.17 17.80
N GLU A 286 -2.03 23.70 19.01
CA GLU A 286 -0.90 24.49 19.52
C GLU A 286 -0.42 23.85 20.82
N ILE A 287 0.89 23.95 21.04
CA ILE A 287 1.53 23.51 22.27
C ILE A 287 2.05 24.73 23.03
N THR A 288 2.30 24.54 24.33
CA THR A 288 2.96 25.56 25.14
C THR A 288 4.37 25.09 25.48
N VAL A 289 5.39 25.79 24.98
CA VAL A 289 6.80 25.55 25.28
C VAL A 289 7.28 26.70 26.15
N GLN A 290 7.71 26.41 27.38
CA GLN A 290 8.22 27.41 28.33
C GLN A 290 7.27 28.62 28.52
N GLY A 291 5.97 28.37 28.56
CA GLY A 291 4.95 29.42 28.73
C GLY A 291 4.59 30.20 27.46
N ARG A 292 5.21 29.90 26.31
CA ARG A 292 4.90 30.52 25.02
C ARG A 292 4.14 29.54 24.14
N ARG A 293 3.16 30.05 23.39
CA ARG A 293 2.44 29.24 22.38
C ARG A 293 3.36 28.98 21.19
N ALA A 294 3.33 27.76 20.69
CA ALA A 294 4.07 27.31 19.53
C ALA A 294 3.22 26.32 18.72
N ASP A 295 3.57 26.18 17.44
CA ASP A 295 3.05 25.13 16.58
C ASP A 295 3.42 23.74 17.12
N VAL A 296 2.56 22.76 16.87
CA VAL A 296 2.80 21.34 17.17
C VAL A 296 4.05 20.80 16.48
N ALA A 297 4.46 21.37 15.35
CA ALA A 297 5.74 21.05 14.71
C ALA A 297 6.94 21.21 15.66
N ALA A 298 6.87 22.14 16.63
CA ALA A 298 7.92 22.32 17.63
C ALA A 298 8.04 21.16 18.64
N ALA A 299 7.04 20.26 18.71
CA ALA A 299 7.12 19.04 19.52
C ALA A 299 7.83 17.88 18.83
N VAL A 300 8.05 17.93 17.51
CA VAL A 300 8.59 16.81 16.73
C VAL A 300 9.96 16.37 17.24
N GLU A 301 10.93 17.28 17.26
CA GLU A 301 12.30 16.97 17.69
C GLU A 301 12.36 16.53 19.17
N PRO A 302 11.70 17.21 20.13
CA PRO A 302 11.61 16.72 21.51
C PRO A 302 11.03 15.31 21.63
N ILE A 303 9.93 15.00 20.92
CA ILE A 303 9.31 13.67 20.97
C ILE A 303 10.26 12.62 20.39
N GLN A 304 10.90 12.88 19.25
CA GLN A 304 11.87 11.94 18.65
C GLN A 304 13.04 11.65 19.58
N ARG A 305 13.58 12.70 20.22
CA ARG A 305 14.70 12.56 21.15
C ARG A 305 14.34 11.71 22.37
N LEU A 306 13.14 11.89 22.92
CA LEU A 306 12.66 11.12 24.08
C LEU A 306 12.28 9.68 23.73
N ALA A 307 11.66 9.48 22.56
CA ALA A 307 11.17 8.17 22.15
C ALA A 307 12.28 7.26 21.58
N GLY A 308 13.37 7.84 21.06
CA GLY A 308 14.52 7.12 20.50
C GLY A 308 14.40 6.84 19.00
N PRO A 309 15.49 6.44 18.33
CA PRO A 309 15.56 6.35 16.86
C PRO A 309 14.57 5.34 16.25
N ASP A 310 14.30 4.22 16.92
CA ASP A 310 13.43 3.14 16.43
C ASP A 310 11.97 3.25 16.92
N SER A 311 11.58 4.45 17.36
CA SER A 311 10.24 4.67 17.92
C SER A 311 9.22 5.19 16.92
N ALA A 312 9.66 5.75 15.80
CA ALA A 312 8.80 6.35 14.80
C ALA A 312 7.74 5.35 14.31
N ALA A 313 6.54 5.86 14.02
CA ALA A 313 5.47 5.10 13.42
C ALA A 313 5.97 4.38 12.17
N ALA A 314 5.52 3.13 11.99
CA ALA A 314 5.85 2.34 10.82
C ALA A 314 5.42 3.12 9.57
N ARG A 315 6.38 3.57 8.76
CA ARG A 315 6.02 4.35 7.59
C ARG A 315 5.27 3.47 6.60
N VAL A 316 4.25 4.05 5.96
CA VAL A 316 3.58 3.38 4.83
C VAL A 316 4.64 3.11 3.78
N ARG A 317 4.95 1.82 3.63
CA ARG A 317 5.95 1.31 2.72
C ARG A 317 5.37 1.38 1.31
N MET A 318 5.79 2.39 0.55
CA MET A 318 5.42 2.52 -0.85
C MET A 318 6.37 1.68 -1.69
N LEU A 319 5.83 1.13 -2.77
CA LEU A 319 6.66 0.53 -3.79
C LEU A 319 7.60 1.63 -4.36
N PRO A 320 8.91 1.41 -4.42
CA PRO A 320 9.83 2.42 -4.92
C PRO A 320 9.50 2.76 -6.38
N LYS A 321 9.66 4.04 -6.76
CA LYS A 321 9.45 4.47 -8.15
C LYS A 321 10.54 3.93 -9.09
N ILE A 322 11.76 3.82 -8.58
CA ILE A 322 12.92 3.28 -9.27
C ILE A 322 13.66 2.43 -8.26
N VAL A 323 14.07 1.23 -8.68
CA VAL A 323 14.90 0.31 -7.89
C VAL A 323 15.92 -0.32 -8.82
N GLY A 324 17.20 -0.34 -8.45
CA GLY A 324 18.24 -0.97 -9.25
C GLY A 324 18.30 -2.49 -9.02
N ILE A 325 18.77 -3.25 -10.01
CA ILE A 325 18.94 -4.71 -9.87
C ILE A 325 19.86 -5.07 -8.69
N ASP A 326 20.89 -4.26 -8.41
CA ASP A 326 21.80 -4.46 -7.27
C ASP A 326 21.10 -4.34 -5.93
N GLU A 327 20.17 -3.39 -5.79
CA GLU A 327 19.38 -3.21 -4.56
C GLU A 327 18.44 -4.41 -4.33
N VAL A 328 17.85 -4.93 -5.41
CA VAL A 328 17.00 -6.12 -5.34
C VAL A 328 17.81 -7.34 -4.89
N PHE A 329 19.00 -7.55 -5.45
CA PHE A 329 19.87 -8.66 -5.06
C PHE A 329 20.39 -8.51 -3.62
N ALA A 330 20.73 -7.29 -3.17
CA ALA A 330 21.10 -7.05 -1.78
C ALA A 330 19.96 -7.42 -0.81
N GLN A 331 18.71 -7.09 -1.13
CA GLN A 331 17.55 -7.52 -0.34
C GLN A 331 17.32 -9.03 -0.41
N TRP A 332 17.54 -9.63 -1.58
CA TRP A 332 17.40 -11.07 -1.78
C TRP A 332 18.41 -11.86 -0.94
N GLU A 333 19.67 -11.45 -0.91
CA GLU A 333 20.74 -12.11 -0.15
C GLU A 333 20.58 -11.93 1.37
N GLN A 334 20.03 -10.80 1.81
CA GLN A 334 19.75 -10.54 3.23
C GLN A 334 18.61 -11.38 3.80
N ARG A 335 17.81 -12.02 2.94
CA ARG A 335 16.81 -12.97 3.42
C ARG A 335 17.51 -14.15 4.07
N GLU A 336 17.15 -14.40 5.33
CA GLU A 336 17.33 -15.74 5.88
C GLU A 336 16.54 -16.69 4.98
N HIS A 337 17.25 -17.39 4.09
CA HIS A 337 16.76 -18.62 3.49
C HIS A 337 16.61 -19.59 4.66
N GLY A 338 15.45 -19.50 5.34
CA GLY A 338 15.26 -20.06 6.67
C GLY A 338 15.60 -21.55 6.71
N PRO A 339 15.75 -22.15 7.91
CA PRO A 339 16.20 -23.53 8.10
C PRO A 339 15.23 -24.62 7.60
N GLY A 340 14.32 -24.29 6.66
CA GLY A 340 13.25 -25.14 6.12
C GLY A 340 13.52 -25.78 4.75
N GLY A 341 14.76 -25.84 4.25
CA GLY A 341 15.13 -26.70 3.11
C GLY A 341 14.37 -26.45 1.79
N VAL A 342 13.86 -25.24 1.57
CA VAL A 342 13.28 -24.86 0.27
C VAL A 342 14.42 -24.70 -0.72
N ASP A 343 14.39 -25.45 -1.82
CA ASP A 343 15.36 -25.31 -2.90
C ASP A 343 15.06 -24.04 -3.69
N TRP A 344 15.98 -23.08 -3.63
CA TRP A 344 15.92 -21.80 -4.33
C TRP A 344 16.65 -21.83 -5.67
N SER A 345 17.14 -23.01 -6.10
CA SER A 345 17.74 -23.17 -7.42
C SER A 345 16.74 -22.74 -8.51
N GLY A 346 17.21 -21.87 -9.39
CA GLY A 346 16.44 -21.33 -10.50
C GLY A 346 15.36 -20.30 -10.15
N VAL A 347 15.38 -19.75 -8.94
CA VAL A 347 14.56 -18.58 -8.56
C VAL A 347 15.34 -17.30 -8.88
N VAL A 348 14.78 -16.49 -9.78
CA VAL A 348 15.44 -15.29 -10.32
C VAL A 348 14.69 -14.03 -9.85
N PRO A 349 15.28 -13.20 -8.97
CA PRO A 349 14.67 -11.94 -8.56
C PRO A 349 14.78 -10.90 -9.68
N PHE A 350 13.68 -10.20 -9.98
CA PHE A 350 13.63 -9.23 -11.08
C PHE A 350 13.06 -7.85 -10.68
N GLY A 351 12.60 -7.69 -9.44
CA GLY A 351 11.98 -6.46 -8.97
C GLY A 351 11.59 -6.53 -7.50
N ILE A 352 10.75 -5.60 -7.06
CA ILE A 352 10.14 -5.59 -5.73
C ILE A 352 8.62 -5.75 -5.90
N SER A 353 8.02 -6.66 -5.14
CA SER A 353 6.58 -6.82 -5.03
C SER A 353 6.02 -5.86 -3.99
N GLU A 354 4.82 -5.34 -4.24
CA GLU A 354 4.10 -4.54 -3.25
C GLU A 354 3.68 -5.37 -2.02
N ILE A 355 3.58 -6.69 -2.16
CA ILE A 355 3.35 -7.60 -1.05
C ILE A 355 4.62 -7.65 -0.20
N GLY A 356 4.53 -7.11 1.02
CA GLY A 356 5.62 -7.11 1.99
C GLY A 356 6.83 -6.22 1.64
N LEU A 357 6.85 -5.58 0.46
CA LEU A 357 8.05 -4.98 -0.15
C LEU A 357 9.19 -5.99 -0.29
N GLU A 358 8.84 -7.15 -0.78
CA GLU A 358 9.73 -8.30 -0.94
C GLU A 358 10.23 -8.41 -2.39
N PRO A 359 11.44 -8.96 -2.64
CA PRO A 359 11.86 -9.28 -4.00
C PRO A 359 10.79 -10.06 -4.77
N ALA A 360 10.37 -9.52 -5.91
CA ALA A 360 9.55 -10.22 -6.88
C ALA A 360 10.43 -11.19 -7.66
N VAL A 361 10.02 -12.45 -7.72
CA VAL A 361 10.83 -13.55 -8.25
C VAL A 361 10.12 -14.30 -9.36
N ALA A 362 10.88 -14.66 -10.40
CA ALA A 362 10.49 -15.62 -11.43
C ALA A 362 11.13 -16.97 -11.08
N ASN A 363 10.31 -17.96 -10.76
CA ASN A 363 10.80 -19.31 -10.47
C ASN A 363 10.82 -20.15 -11.75
N PHE A 364 11.95 -20.18 -12.44
CA PHE A 364 12.11 -20.90 -13.71
C PHE A 364 12.14 -22.43 -13.54
N ALA A 365 12.45 -22.92 -12.33
CA ALA A 365 12.38 -24.35 -12.01
C ALA A 365 10.92 -24.85 -11.82
N ALA A 366 10.01 -23.96 -11.40
CA ALA A 366 8.58 -24.25 -11.28
C ALA A 366 7.82 -23.96 -12.57
N THR A 367 8.04 -22.78 -13.15
CA THR A 367 7.37 -22.29 -14.37
C THR A 367 8.44 -21.78 -15.35
N PRO A 368 8.72 -22.51 -16.44
CA PRO A 368 9.91 -22.23 -17.27
C PRO A 368 9.90 -20.91 -18.04
N HIS A 369 8.76 -20.22 -18.12
CA HIS A 369 8.60 -19.08 -19.01
C HIS A 369 8.08 -17.84 -18.29
N LEU A 370 8.34 -16.66 -18.84
CA LEU A 370 7.89 -15.38 -18.33
C LEU A 370 7.47 -14.48 -19.50
N LEU A 371 6.32 -13.80 -19.36
CA LEU A 371 5.81 -12.87 -20.37
C LEU A 371 5.65 -11.46 -19.77
N LEU A 372 6.20 -10.46 -20.43
CA LEU A 372 6.01 -9.04 -20.10
C LEU A 372 5.15 -8.40 -21.19
N THR A 373 4.09 -7.70 -20.80
CA THR A 373 3.19 -7.02 -21.74
C THR A 373 2.79 -5.64 -21.26
N GLY A 374 2.71 -4.67 -22.17
CA GLY A 374 2.33 -3.29 -21.85
C GLY A 374 2.36 -2.38 -23.07
N ARG A 375 2.05 -1.09 -22.87
CA ARG A 375 2.15 -0.06 -23.91
C ARG A 375 3.61 0.28 -24.24
N PRO A 376 3.87 0.97 -25.37
CA PRO A 376 5.18 1.56 -25.63
C PRO A 376 5.67 2.40 -24.44
N GLU A 377 7.00 2.41 -24.22
CA GLU A 377 7.68 3.22 -23.19
C GLU A 377 7.38 2.84 -21.73
N CYS A 378 6.63 1.78 -21.46
CA CYS A 378 6.39 1.32 -20.09
C CYS A 378 7.57 0.56 -19.45
N GLY A 379 8.64 0.29 -20.20
CA GLY A 379 9.84 -0.40 -19.69
C GLY A 379 9.96 -1.88 -20.05
N LEU A 380 9.28 -2.36 -21.11
CA LEU A 380 9.36 -3.75 -21.58
C LEU A 380 10.80 -4.23 -21.85
N SER A 381 11.55 -3.52 -22.69
CA SER A 381 12.93 -3.88 -23.05
C SER A 381 13.86 -3.79 -21.83
N SER A 382 13.71 -2.76 -20.99
CA SER A 382 14.43 -2.64 -19.72
C SER A 382 14.12 -3.81 -18.77
N GLY A 383 12.86 -4.26 -18.70
CA GLY A 383 12.47 -5.40 -17.89
C GLY A 383 13.05 -6.73 -18.39
N LEU A 384 13.11 -6.95 -19.71
CA LEU A 384 13.84 -8.09 -20.27
C LEU A 384 15.33 -8.04 -19.93
N ALA A 385 15.94 -6.87 -20.04
CA ALA A 385 17.35 -6.69 -19.70
C ALA A 385 17.63 -7.02 -18.22
N THR A 386 16.76 -6.56 -17.33
CA THR A 386 16.81 -6.88 -15.89
C THR A 386 16.72 -8.37 -15.64
N VAL A 387 15.78 -9.08 -16.27
CA VAL A 387 15.65 -10.53 -16.11
C VAL A 387 16.87 -11.25 -16.68
N ALA A 388 17.42 -10.82 -17.82
CA ALA A 388 18.62 -11.41 -18.42
C ALA A 388 19.85 -11.27 -17.50
N GLN A 389 20.07 -10.06 -16.95
CA GLN A 389 21.14 -9.82 -15.97
C GLN A 389 20.93 -10.64 -14.69
N ALA A 390 19.69 -10.75 -14.22
CA ALA A 390 19.38 -11.56 -13.04
C ALA A 390 19.65 -13.05 -13.30
N VAL A 391 19.33 -13.57 -14.49
CA VAL A 391 19.68 -14.95 -14.89
C VAL A 391 21.20 -15.16 -14.87
N MET A 392 21.99 -14.24 -15.43
CA MET A 392 23.47 -14.34 -15.41
C MET A 392 24.07 -14.31 -14.00
N ARG A 393 23.38 -13.72 -13.01
CA ARG A 393 23.80 -13.72 -11.60
C ARG A 393 23.43 -15.01 -10.87
N VAL A 394 22.32 -15.64 -11.24
CA VAL A 394 21.82 -16.86 -10.59
C VAL A 394 22.42 -18.13 -11.21
N TYR A 395 22.66 -18.14 -12.52
CA TYR A 395 23.17 -19.30 -13.27
C TYR A 395 24.58 -19.05 -13.80
N GLY A 396 25.48 -20.00 -13.60
CA GLY A 396 26.77 -20.02 -14.28
C GLY A 396 26.65 -20.29 -15.79
N PRO A 397 27.66 -19.94 -16.62
CA PRO A 397 27.63 -20.16 -18.08
C PRO A 397 27.43 -21.63 -18.47
N GLU A 398 27.96 -22.57 -17.69
CA GLU A 398 27.77 -24.01 -17.89
C GLU A 398 26.35 -24.50 -17.54
N GLN A 399 25.61 -23.73 -16.75
CA GLN A 399 24.25 -24.05 -16.31
C GLN A 399 23.20 -23.45 -17.23
N ALA A 400 23.42 -22.26 -17.79
CA ALA A 400 22.48 -21.55 -18.65
C ALA A 400 23.16 -20.83 -19.82
N GLN A 401 22.64 -21.05 -21.03
CA GLN A 401 23.01 -20.35 -22.25
C GLN A 401 21.86 -19.44 -22.69
N ILE A 402 22.17 -18.19 -22.97
CA ILE A 402 21.21 -17.14 -23.30
C ILE A 402 21.27 -16.80 -24.78
N TYR A 403 20.11 -16.82 -25.45
CA TYR A 403 19.93 -16.43 -26.83
C TYR A 403 19.03 -15.19 -26.88
N VAL A 404 19.50 -14.13 -27.51
CA VAL A 404 18.80 -12.83 -27.55
C VAL A 404 18.25 -12.59 -28.95
N VAL A 405 16.94 -12.40 -29.04
CA VAL A 405 16.20 -12.04 -30.25
C VAL A 405 15.73 -10.59 -30.09
N ASP A 406 16.41 -9.68 -30.76
CA ASP A 406 16.21 -8.24 -30.57
C ASP A 406 16.21 -7.48 -31.91
N PRO A 407 15.06 -7.44 -32.61
CA PRO A 407 14.94 -6.75 -33.90
C PRO A 407 15.17 -5.23 -33.83
N HIS A 408 15.11 -4.64 -32.64
CA HIS A 408 15.16 -3.19 -32.44
C HIS A 408 16.47 -2.70 -31.80
N ASN A 409 17.35 -3.62 -31.41
CA ASN A 409 18.65 -3.35 -30.78
C ASN A 409 18.56 -2.62 -29.42
N GLU A 410 17.52 -2.91 -28.65
CA GLU A 410 17.28 -2.35 -27.31
C GLU A 410 18.04 -3.12 -26.19
N LEU A 411 18.50 -4.34 -26.48
CA LEU A 411 19.19 -5.26 -25.57
C LEU A 411 20.69 -5.42 -25.89
N LEU A 412 21.27 -4.49 -26.65
CA LEU A 412 22.70 -4.47 -26.91
C LEU A 412 23.50 -4.41 -25.60
N ARG A 413 24.53 -5.24 -25.50
CA ARG A 413 25.45 -5.33 -24.33
C ARG A 413 24.80 -5.73 -23.01
N VAL A 414 23.55 -6.19 -23.04
CA VAL A 414 22.86 -6.72 -21.85
C VAL A 414 23.41 -8.09 -21.46
N VAL A 415 23.70 -8.93 -22.47
CA VAL A 415 24.24 -10.28 -22.31
C VAL A 415 25.54 -10.34 -23.09
N GLU A 416 26.64 -10.62 -22.40
CA GLU A 416 27.98 -10.69 -22.97
C GLU A 416 28.73 -11.90 -22.39
N GLY A 417 29.88 -12.22 -22.96
CA GLY A 417 30.74 -13.29 -22.46
C GLY A 417 30.20 -14.69 -22.73
N GLU A 418 30.53 -15.63 -21.85
CA GLU A 418 30.29 -17.07 -22.05
C GLU A 418 28.81 -17.47 -21.97
N HIS A 419 27.97 -16.65 -21.33
CA HIS A 419 26.52 -16.87 -21.30
C HIS A 419 25.85 -16.63 -22.66
N LEU A 420 26.42 -15.80 -23.55
CA LEU A 420 25.80 -15.45 -24.82
C LEU A 420 25.97 -16.58 -25.85
N GLY A 421 24.88 -17.27 -26.18
CA GLY A 421 24.84 -18.28 -27.24
C GLY A 421 24.75 -17.66 -28.63
N ALA A 422 23.78 -16.76 -28.82
CA ALA A 422 23.68 -15.94 -30.03
C ALA A 422 22.88 -14.66 -29.77
N TYR A 423 23.23 -13.60 -30.49
CA TYR A 423 22.45 -12.38 -30.59
C TYR A 423 21.97 -12.23 -32.04
N VAL A 424 20.64 -12.20 -32.24
CA VAL A 424 20.01 -12.14 -33.58
C VAL A 424 19.01 -10.99 -33.64
N PHE A 425 19.03 -10.26 -34.76
CA PHE A 425 18.19 -9.06 -34.94
C PHE A 425 17.51 -9.01 -36.32
N ARG A 426 17.92 -9.87 -37.26
CA ARG A 426 17.34 -9.97 -38.60
C ARG A 426 16.47 -11.21 -38.75
N GLU A 427 15.43 -11.13 -39.57
CA GLU A 427 14.50 -12.24 -39.81
C GLU A 427 15.20 -13.54 -40.21
N ASP A 428 16.17 -13.49 -41.14
CA ASP A 428 16.92 -14.66 -41.61
C ASP A 428 17.69 -15.35 -40.47
N GLN A 429 18.27 -14.56 -39.57
CA GLN A 429 18.97 -15.06 -38.38
C GLN A 429 18.00 -15.65 -37.35
N VAL A 430 16.84 -15.02 -37.14
CA VAL A 430 15.83 -15.50 -36.18
C VAL A 430 15.26 -16.84 -36.63
N ARG A 431 14.99 -17.03 -37.93
CA ARG A 431 14.54 -18.32 -38.48
C ARG A 431 15.60 -19.40 -38.29
N ALA A 432 16.85 -19.11 -38.65
CA ALA A 432 17.96 -20.05 -38.48
C ALA A 432 18.16 -20.45 -37.00
N LEU A 433 17.99 -19.49 -36.07
CA LEU A 433 18.01 -19.76 -34.64
C LEU A 433 16.88 -20.70 -34.21
N GLY A 434 15.65 -20.44 -34.68
CA GLY A 434 14.49 -21.29 -34.41
C GLY A 434 14.70 -22.74 -34.85
N ASP A 435 15.24 -22.94 -36.05
CA ASP A 435 15.58 -24.27 -36.58
C ASP A 435 16.68 -24.95 -35.76
N SER A 436 17.77 -24.23 -35.45
CA SER A 436 18.91 -24.74 -34.68
C SER A 436 18.51 -25.16 -33.27
N LEU A 437 17.79 -24.30 -32.54
CA LEU A 437 17.32 -24.61 -31.19
C LEU A 437 16.25 -25.71 -31.22
N GLY A 438 15.38 -25.70 -32.23
CA GLY A 438 14.38 -26.75 -32.42
C GLY A 438 14.99 -28.15 -32.57
N ALA A 439 16.11 -28.27 -33.29
CA ALA A 439 16.85 -29.53 -33.43
C ALA A 439 17.43 -30.00 -32.09
N ILE A 440 18.08 -29.10 -31.34
CA ILE A 440 18.65 -29.41 -30.01
C ILE A 440 17.54 -29.89 -29.07
N LEU A 441 16.42 -29.18 -29.00
CA LEU A 441 15.31 -29.53 -28.11
C LEU A 441 14.62 -30.84 -28.53
N THR A 442 14.60 -31.18 -29.82
CA THR A 442 14.14 -32.49 -30.28
C THR A 442 14.98 -33.63 -29.72
N GLU A 443 16.31 -33.47 -29.67
CA GLU A 443 17.19 -34.49 -29.08
C GLU A 443 17.00 -34.60 -27.55
N ARG A 444 16.62 -33.50 -26.88
CA ARG A 444 16.34 -33.48 -25.44
C ARG A 444 14.98 -34.08 -25.06
N MET A 445 14.09 -34.30 -26.02
CA MET A 445 12.77 -34.88 -25.74
C MET A 445 12.89 -36.35 -25.34
N PRO A 446 12.17 -36.80 -24.30
CA PRO A 446 12.20 -38.19 -23.90
C PRO A 446 11.58 -39.09 -24.98
N MET A 447 12.27 -40.19 -25.30
CA MET A 447 11.75 -41.26 -26.17
C MET A 447 10.52 -41.92 -25.50
N THR A 448 9.55 -42.35 -26.28
CA THR A 448 8.18 -42.75 -25.88
C THR A 448 8.05 -43.96 -24.96
N ASP A 449 9.15 -44.59 -24.53
CA ASP A 449 9.14 -45.93 -23.93
C ASP A 449 9.54 -45.90 -22.44
N LEU A 450 9.10 -44.88 -21.70
CA LEU A 450 9.47 -44.68 -20.29
C LEU A 450 8.54 -45.41 -19.32
N SER A 451 9.12 -46.01 -18.28
CA SER A 451 8.36 -46.57 -17.17
C SER A 451 7.84 -45.48 -16.22
N GLN A 452 6.76 -45.76 -15.48
CA GLN A 452 6.18 -44.80 -14.53
C GLN A 452 7.17 -44.36 -13.42
N ALA A 453 8.07 -45.25 -13.00
CA ALA A 453 9.08 -44.94 -11.99
C ALA A 453 10.13 -43.94 -12.50
N GLU A 454 10.51 -44.04 -13.77
CA GLU A 454 11.49 -43.14 -14.38
C GLU A 454 10.89 -41.77 -14.74
N LEU A 455 9.58 -41.70 -14.99
CA LEU A 455 8.84 -40.45 -15.12
C LEU A 455 8.70 -39.74 -13.77
N ALA A 456 8.44 -40.49 -12.69
CA ALA A 456 8.30 -39.96 -11.33
C ALA A 456 9.62 -39.46 -10.73
N ALA A 457 10.76 -40.04 -11.12
CA ALA A 457 12.08 -39.64 -10.61
C ALA A 457 12.51 -38.23 -11.06
N GLY A 458 11.95 -37.68 -12.13
CA GLY A 458 12.19 -36.31 -12.57
C GLY A 458 13.64 -35.97 -12.98
N THR A 459 14.50 -36.99 -13.15
CA THR A 459 15.92 -36.80 -13.44
C THR A 459 16.13 -36.15 -14.80
N ARG A 460 16.90 -35.04 -14.84
CA ARG A 460 17.38 -34.39 -16.08
C ARG A 460 18.12 -35.44 -16.94
N ARG A 461 17.65 -35.66 -18.17
CA ARG A 461 18.14 -36.74 -19.07
C ARG A 461 19.06 -36.27 -20.19
N TRP A 462 19.27 -34.97 -20.26
CA TRP A 462 20.13 -34.32 -21.23
C TRP A 462 21.25 -33.58 -20.50
N SER A 463 22.40 -33.50 -21.15
CA SER A 463 23.57 -32.76 -20.65
C SER A 463 23.69 -31.40 -21.34
N GLY A 464 24.46 -30.51 -20.72
CA GLY A 464 24.68 -29.14 -21.21
C GLY A 464 23.75 -28.14 -20.52
N PRO A 465 23.81 -26.86 -20.92
CA PRO A 465 23.10 -25.77 -20.24
C PRO A 465 21.61 -25.72 -20.58
N GLU A 466 20.82 -25.13 -19.69
CA GLU A 466 19.46 -24.66 -19.96
C GLU A 466 19.48 -23.56 -21.02
N ILE A 467 18.45 -23.52 -21.85
CA ILE A 467 18.35 -22.61 -22.99
C ILE A 467 17.35 -21.52 -22.63
N PHE A 468 17.85 -20.31 -22.39
CA PHE A 468 17.04 -19.12 -22.21
C PHE A 468 16.96 -18.34 -23.51
N VAL A 469 15.75 -18.15 -24.03
CA VAL A 469 15.52 -17.32 -25.23
C VAL A 469 14.79 -16.05 -24.79
N PHE A 470 15.47 -14.91 -24.92
CA PHE A 470 14.91 -13.59 -24.68
C PHE A 470 14.41 -13.02 -25.99
N ILE A 471 13.12 -12.69 -26.06
CA ILE A 471 12.48 -12.17 -27.27
C ILE A 471 11.95 -10.78 -26.96
N ASP A 472 12.62 -9.74 -27.46
CA ASP A 472 12.13 -8.37 -27.34
C ASP A 472 11.16 -8.03 -28.47
N ARG A 473 10.03 -7.41 -28.10
CA ARG A 473 8.97 -6.95 -29.02
C ARG A 473 8.53 -8.04 -29.98
N GLU A 474 8.02 -9.13 -29.41
CA GLU A 474 7.55 -10.30 -30.15
C GLU A 474 6.55 -9.96 -31.27
N GLU A 475 5.77 -8.88 -31.13
CA GLU A 475 4.88 -8.39 -32.20
C GLU A 475 5.59 -8.10 -33.53
N THR A 476 6.89 -7.82 -33.50
CA THR A 476 7.73 -7.65 -34.70
C THR A 476 7.88 -8.97 -35.44
N LEU A 477 8.16 -10.06 -34.72
CA LEU A 477 8.27 -11.40 -35.29
C LEU A 477 6.93 -11.87 -35.85
N ALA A 478 5.83 -11.49 -35.19
CA ALA A 478 4.48 -11.79 -35.70
C ALA A 478 4.23 -11.16 -37.07
N SER A 479 4.87 -10.02 -37.40
CA SER A 479 4.78 -9.41 -38.74
C SER A 479 5.58 -10.15 -39.82
N TRP A 480 6.52 -11.01 -39.42
CA TRP A 480 7.29 -11.88 -40.30
C TRP A 480 6.63 -13.24 -40.53
N ASP A 481 5.44 -13.48 -39.99
CA ASP A 481 4.72 -14.72 -40.24
C ASP A 481 4.32 -14.82 -41.72
N THR A 482 4.99 -15.70 -42.44
CA THR A 482 4.71 -15.99 -43.87
C THR A 482 3.65 -17.07 -44.03
N GLY A 483 2.97 -17.47 -42.96
CA GLY A 483 1.89 -18.45 -42.99
C GLY A 483 0.76 -17.98 -43.89
N GLY A 484 0.38 -18.79 -44.88
CA GLY A 484 -0.69 -18.47 -45.83
C GLY A 484 -2.07 -18.49 -45.17
N PHE A 485 -2.84 -19.55 -45.40
CA PHE A 485 -4.22 -19.65 -44.88
C PHE A 485 -4.32 -19.99 -43.38
N VAL A 486 -3.21 -20.41 -42.75
CA VAL A 486 -3.16 -20.80 -41.34
C VAL A 486 -2.13 -19.93 -40.61
N ALA A 487 -2.61 -18.97 -39.81
CA ALA A 487 -1.78 -18.12 -38.99
C ALA A 487 -0.88 -18.94 -38.05
N GLY A 488 0.36 -18.51 -37.87
CA GLY A 488 1.38 -19.15 -37.04
C GLY A 488 2.24 -20.19 -37.75
N THR A 489 1.89 -20.62 -38.98
CA THR A 489 2.63 -21.69 -39.69
C THR A 489 3.94 -21.22 -40.35
N GLY A 490 4.09 -19.92 -40.60
CA GLY A 490 5.34 -19.32 -41.10
C GLY A 490 6.08 -18.50 -40.03
N TYR A 491 5.69 -18.63 -38.76
CA TYR A 491 6.26 -17.85 -37.67
C TYR A 491 7.74 -18.20 -37.44
N PRO A 492 8.67 -17.21 -37.36
CA PRO A 492 10.11 -17.46 -37.32
C PRO A 492 10.61 -18.40 -36.21
N LEU A 493 10.01 -18.33 -35.02
CA LEU A 493 10.35 -19.22 -33.89
C LEU A 493 9.31 -20.33 -33.70
N GLY A 494 8.49 -20.61 -34.71
CA GLY A 494 7.46 -21.64 -34.71
C GLY A 494 7.96 -23.03 -34.29
N PRO A 495 9.18 -23.47 -34.68
CA PRO A 495 9.75 -24.73 -34.23
C PRO A 495 9.83 -24.91 -32.70
N LEU A 496 9.89 -23.80 -31.94
CA LEU A 496 9.97 -23.83 -30.47
C LEU A 496 8.61 -24.07 -29.79
N ALA A 497 7.50 -23.73 -30.46
CA ALA A 497 6.16 -23.70 -29.86
C ALA A 497 5.76 -25.04 -29.22
N ARG A 498 6.07 -26.16 -29.89
CA ARG A 498 5.73 -27.52 -29.43
C ARG A 498 6.43 -27.93 -28.12
N PHE A 499 7.49 -27.24 -27.72
CA PHE A 499 8.25 -27.55 -26.52
C PHE A 499 7.80 -26.73 -25.31
N ILE A 500 7.03 -25.65 -25.48
CA ILE A 500 6.64 -24.72 -24.40
C ILE A 500 5.92 -25.45 -23.26
N ALA A 501 4.92 -26.30 -23.59
CA ALA A 501 4.19 -27.06 -22.58
C ALA A 501 5.09 -28.02 -21.77
N ARG A 502 6.26 -28.40 -22.31
CA ARG A 502 7.24 -29.31 -21.69
C ARG A 502 8.59 -28.62 -21.47
N GLY A 503 8.61 -27.29 -21.36
CA GLY A 503 9.84 -26.50 -21.29
C GLY A 503 10.79 -26.98 -20.20
N LYS A 504 10.26 -27.37 -19.04
CA LYS A 504 11.01 -27.92 -17.91
C LYS A 504 11.76 -29.22 -18.24
N GLU A 505 11.16 -30.09 -19.04
CA GLU A 505 11.74 -31.40 -19.37
C GLU A 505 12.92 -31.28 -20.32
N VAL A 506 12.87 -30.31 -21.24
CA VAL A 506 13.91 -30.07 -22.26
C VAL A 506 14.87 -28.94 -21.90
N GLY A 507 14.62 -28.24 -20.79
CA GLY A 507 15.40 -27.07 -20.35
C GLY A 507 15.23 -25.86 -21.27
N LEU A 508 14.02 -25.61 -21.77
CA LEU A 508 13.67 -24.42 -22.54
C LEU A 508 12.98 -23.40 -21.63
N HIS A 509 13.54 -22.19 -21.63
CA HIS A 509 12.98 -21.02 -20.95
C HIS A 509 12.77 -19.91 -21.98
N LEU A 510 11.57 -19.31 -21.95
CA LEU A 510 11.22 -18.21 -22.86
C LEU A 510 10.90 -17.01 -22.00
N VAL A 511 11.60 -15.90 -22.25
CA VAL A 511 11.33 -14.62 -21.61
C VAL A 511 10.97 -13.62 -22.71
N VAL A 512 9.69 -13.29 -22.79
CA VAL A 512 9.13 -12.60 -23.95
C VAL A 512 8.60 -11.24 -23.53
N SER A 513 8.93 -10.19 -24.27
CA SER A 513 8.20 -8.92 -24.20
C SER A 513 7.29 -8.76 -25.42
N ARG A 514 6.12 -8.16 -25.20
CA ARG A 514 5.20 -7.84 -26.28
C ARG A 514 4.41 -6.58 -25.97
N ARG A 515 4.12 -5.76 -26.98
CA ARG A 515 3.14 -4.68 -26.83
C ARG A 515 1.72 -5.22 -26.66
N ILE A 516 0.96 -4.58 -25.77
CA ILE A 516 -0.38 -5.05 -25.37
C ILE A 516 -1.48 -4.82 -26.41
N ALA A 517 -1.24 -3.94 -27.39
CA ALA A 517 -2.24 -3.52 -28.36
C ALA A 517 -2.86 -4.70 -29.13
N GLN A 518 -4.19 -4.69 -29.26
CA GLN A 518 -4.96 -5.75 -29.93
C GLN A 518 -4.77 -7.13 -29.27
N TRP A 519 -4.78 -7.18 -27.94
CA TRP A 519 -4.45 -8.40 -27.18
C TRP A 519 -5.23 -9.64 -27.64
N GLY A 520 -6.53 -9.49 -27.91
CA GLY A 520 -7.38 -10.61 -28.35
C GLY A 520 -6.87 -11.34 -29.62
N ARG A 521 -6.19 -10.64 -30.53
CA ARG A 521 -5.60 -11.26 -31.74
C ARG A 521 -4.28 -11.98 -31.45
N THR A 522 -3.64 -11.67 -30.33
CA THR A 522 -2.37 -12.27 -29.93
C THR A 522 -2.54 -13.73 -29.50
N LEU A 523 -3.74 -14.14 -29.08
CA LEU A 523 -4.01 -15.51 -28.63
C LEU A 523 -3.81 -16.59 -29.72
N THR A 524 -3.83 -16.20 -31.00
CA THR A 524 -3.55 -17.11 -32.13
C THR A 524 -2.06 -17.21 -32.46
N ASN A 525 -1.19 -16.41 -31.81
CA ASN A 525 0.25 -16.52 -31.98
C ASN A 525 0.77 -17.85 -31.39
N PRO A 526 1.62 -18.59 -32.13
CA PRO A 526 2.04 -19.94 -31.73
C PRO A 526 2.92 -19.97 -30.47
N ILE A 527 3.60 -18.87 -30.13
CA ILE A 527 4.37 -18.76 -28.89
C ILE A 527 3.49 -18.23 -27.76
N ILE A 528 2.85 -17.07 -27.93
CA ILE A 528 2.08 -16.44 -26.85
C ILE A 528 0.89 -17.30 -26.42
N GLY A 529 0.17 -17.90 -27.38
CA GLY A 529 -0.94 -18.79 -27.08
C GLY A 529 -0.51 -19.99 -26.24
N GLU A 530 0.63 -20.62 -26.55
CA GLU A 530 1.15 -21.74 -25.79
C GLU A 530 1.70 -21.32 -24.41
N LEU A 531 2.33 -20.15 -24.30
CA LEU A 531 2.77 -19.60 -23.01
C LEU A 531 1.59 -19.43 -22.04
N LEU A 532 0.49 -18.85 -22.51
CA LEU A 532 -0.72 -18.64 -21.69
C LEU A 532 -1.40 -19.97 -21.35
N LYS A 533 -1.45 -20.94 -22.27
CA LYS A 533 -1.96 -22.30 -21.99
C LYS A 533 -1.10 -23.03 -20.96
N ALA A 534 0.21 -22.87 -21.04
CA ALA A 534 1.18 -23.39 -20.07
C ALA A 534 1.15 -22.64 -18.73
N LYS A 535 0.29 -21.62 -18.57
CA LYS A 535 0.17 -20.76 -17.38
C LYS A 535 1.49 -20.11 -16.99
N ALA A 536 2.28 -19.68 -17.97
CA ALA A 536 3.47 -18.89 -17.73
C ALA A 536 3.11 -17.64 -16.91
N PRO A 537 3.89 -17.29 -15.88
CA PRO A 537 3.76 -16.00 -15.21
C PRO A 537 3.78 -14.83 -16.19
N VAL A 538 2.94 -13.84 -15.94
CA VAL A 538 2.78 -12.65 -16.79
C VAL A 538 2.94 -11.39 -15.96
N VAL A 539 3.80 -10.47 -16.38
CA VAL A 539 3.81 -9.10 -15.86
C VAL A 539 3.01 -8.21 -16.80
N VAL A 540 1.85 -7.78 -16.35
CA VAL A 540 0.97 -6.84 -17.07
C VAL A 540 1.33 -5.42 -16.63
N MET A 541 2.12 -4.72 -17.43
CA MET A 541 2.57 -3.36 -17.19
C MET A 541 1.48 -2.34 -17.60
N ASP A 542 1.87 -1.07 -17.74
CA ASP A 542 0.99 0.01 -18.18
C ASP A 542 0.16 -0.35 -19.43
N GLY A 543 -1.15 -0.10 -19.36
CA GLY A 543 -2.07 -0.31 -20.47
C GLY A 543 -3.49 0.13 -20.19
N ASP A 544 -4.32 0.07 -21.24
CA ASP A 544 -5.73 0.46 -21.17
C ASP A 544 -6.61 -0.73 -20.75
N PRO A 545 -7.46 -0.60 -19.73
CA PRO A 545 -8.43 -1.63 -19.36
C PRO A 545 -9.38 -2.07 -20.51
N ASP A 546 -9.54 -1.24 -21.55
CA ASP A 546 -10.37 -1.52 -22.72
C ASP A 546 -9.76 -2.57 -23.67
N GLU A 547 -8.47 -2.91 -23.54
CA GLU A 547 -7.86 -4.06 -24.23
C GLU A 547 -8.44 -5.41 -23.77
N GLY A 548 -9.20 -5.40 -22.68
CA GLY A 548 -9.86 -6.57 -22.12
C GLY A 548 -8.95 -7.41 -21.21
N PRO A 549 -9.37 -8.63 -20.86
CA PRO A 549 -8.60 -9.51 -20.00
C PRO A 549 -7.34 -10.00 -20.72
N ILE A 550 -6.19 -9.79 -20.07
CA ILE A 550 -4.87 -10.16 -20.58
C ILE A 550 -4.53 -11.60 -20.22
N VAL A 551 -4.66 -11.92 -18.93
CA VAL A 551 -4.47 -13.26 -18.37
C VAL A 551 -5.55 -13.53 -17.32
N GLY A 552 -6.32 -14.60 -17.51
CA GLY A 552 -7.46 -14.90 -16.65
C GLY A 552 -8.47 -13.76 -16.64
N LYS A 553 -8.67 -13.13 -15.47
CA LYS A 553 -9.54 -11.95 -15.30
C LYS A 553 -8.77 -10.63 -15.20
N THR A 554 -7.45 -10.68 -15.19
CA THR A 554 -6.59 -9.50 -14.98
C THR A 554 -6.55 -8.66 -16.25
N LYS A 555 -6.91 -7.39 -16.12
CA LYS A 555 -6.80 -6.37 -17.17
C LYS A 555 -5.58 -5.50 -16.93
N ALA A 556 -5.07 -4.86 -17.97
CA ALA A 556 -4.09 -3.79 -17.79
C ALA A 556 -4.73 -2.57 -17.14
N VAL A 557 -3.90 -1.79 -16.47
CA VAL A 557 -4.27 -0.52 -15.84
C VAL A 557 -3.17 0.50 -16.10
N PRO A 558 -3.49 1.81 -16.10
CA PRO A 558 -2.46 2.84 -16.21
C PRO A 558 -1.44 2.71 -15.09
N ALA A 559 -0.16 2.73 -15.44
CA ALA A 559 0.95 2.56 -14.50
C ALA A 559 2.19 3.37 -14.92
N ASP A 560 3.02 3.73 -13.94
CA ASP A 560 4.33 4.34 -14.20
C ASP A 560 5.28 3.33 -14.89
N PRO A 561 6.31 3.80 -15.61
CA PRO A 561 7.31 2.92 -16.21
C PRO A 561 7.97 1.97 -15.19
N GLY A 562 8.15 0.72 -15.57
CA GLY A 562 8.66 -0.36 -14.72
C GLY A 562 7.63 -0.95 -13.76
N ARG A 563 6.45 -0.32 -13.58
CA ARG A 563 5.40 -0.84 -12.73
C ARG A 563 4.45 -1.75 -13.51
N GLY A 564 3.98 -2.81 -12.86
CA GLY A 564 2.99 -3.71 -13.43
C GLY A 564 2.31 -4.61 -12.40
N LEU A 565 1.39 -5.45 -12.86
CA LEU A 565 0.80 -6.54 -12.10
C LEU A 565 1.50 -7.84 -12.46
N TYR A 566 2.21 -8.43 -11.52
CA TYR A 566 2.76 -9.78 -11.66
C TYR A 566 1.68 -10.81 -11.35
N VAL A 567 1.34 -11.60 -12.37
CA VAL A 567 0.28 -12.60 -12.34
C VAL A 567 0.89 -13.99 -12.45
N THR A 568 0.55 -14.85 -11.50
CA THR A 568 0.87 -16.28 -11.47
C THR A 568 -0.42 -17.07 -11.26
N ASP A 569 -0.32 -18.41 -11.20
CA ASP A 569 -1.43 -19.28 -10.83
C ASP A 569 -1.89 -19.09 -9.37
N ARG A 570 -1.01 -18.58 -8.49
CA ARG A 570 -1.25 -18.45 -7.05
C ARG A 570 -1.53 -17.02 -6.59
N MET A 571 -1.04 -16.02 -7.32
CA MET A 571 -1.09 -14.62 -6.88
C MET A 571 -1.18 -13.63 -8.04
N VAL A 572 -1.82 -12.51 -7.76
CA VAL A 572 -1.77 -11.27 -8.57
C VAL A 572 -1.27 -10.18 -7.63
N ALA A 573 -0.12 -9.58 -7.95
CA ALA A 573 0.50 -8.58 -7.08
C ALA A 573 1.11 -7.44 -7.90
N PRO A 574 0.95 -6.17 -7.48
CA PRO A 574 1.73 -5.08 -8.04
C PRO A 574 3.23 -5.33 -7.83
N VAL A 575 4.02 -4.96 -8.83
CA VAL A 575 5.47 -5.12 -8.87
C VAL A 575 6.12 -3.89 -9.48
N GLN A 576 7.29 -3.52 -8.97
CA GLN A 576 8.21 -2.59 -9.60
C GLN A 576 9.36 -3.44 -10.14
N ILE A 577 9.43 -3.57 -11.46
CA ILE A 577 10.57 -4.20 -12.13
C ILE A 577 11.80 -3.32 -11.88
N ALA A 578 12.92 -3.97 -11.54
CA ALA A 578 14.17 -3.26 -11.33
C ALA A 578 14.72 -2.71 -12.64
N PHE A 579 15.46 -1.62 -12.55
CA PHE A 579 16.23 -1.10 -13.66
C PHE A 579 17.50 -1.94 -13.84
N PRO A 580 17.86 -2.32 -15.08
CA PRO A 580 19.08 -3.08 -15.32
C PRO A 580 20.30 -2.25 -14.93
N ALA A 581 21.37 -2.93 -14.49
CA ALA A 581 22.66 -2.27 -14.30
C ALA A 581 23.13 -1.71 -15.64
N SER A 582 23.65 -0.48 -15.64
CA SER A 582 24.22 0.16 -16.83
C SER A 582 25.42 -0.67 -17.31
N ALA A 583 25.45 -1.02 -18.60
CA ALA A 583 26.68 -1.53 -19.21
C ALA A 583 27.73 -0.41 -19.20
N HIS A 584 28.87 -0.65 -18.55
CA HIS A 584 29.99 0.29 -18.50
C HIS A 584 30.63 0.52 -19.88
#